data_AF-A0A819ADQ4-F1
#
_entry.id   AF-A0A819ADQ4-F1
#
_cell.length_a   1.000
_cell.length_b   1.000
_cell.length_c   1.000
_cell.angle_alpha   90.00
_cell.angle_beta   90.00
_cell.angle_gamma   90.00
#
_symmetry.space_group_name_H-M   'P 1'
#
loop_
_entity.id
_entity.type
_entity.pdbx_description
1 polymer ?
#
loop_
_entity_poly.entity_id
_entity_poly.type
_entity_poly.pdbx_seq_one_letter_code
_entity_poly.pdbx_strand_id
1 'polypeptide(L)' 'MCALVSDRINVDLVIPTKEQTLLEAYKQWRERADSKVCCDYGLHIAITHWNEQVAKDMEILTKEK' A
#
# COMPACT_ATOMS: atom_id res chain seq x y z
N MET A 1 -9.07 4.98 12.12
CA MET A 1 -9.66 4.60 13.42
C MET A 1 -8.68 3.62 14.03
N CYS A 2 -7.86 4.07 14.98
CA CYS A 2 -6.82 3.25 15.61
C CYS A 2 -7.54 2.21 16.50
N ALA A 3 -7.51 0.94 16.10
CA ALA A 3 -8.23 -0.12 16.78
C ALA A 3 -7.35 -0.75 17.88
N LEU A 4 -7.94 -0.83 19.07
CA LEU A 4 -7.41 -1.35 20.32
C LEU A 4 -7.16 -2.87 20.23
N VAL A 5 -6.04 -3.36 19.70
CA VAL A 5 -5.53 -4.71 20.02
C VAL A 5 -4.00 -4.73 19.91
N SER A 6 -3.32 -4.84 21.04
CA SER A 6 -1.89 -4.53 21.22
C SER A 6 -0.88 -5.47 20.54
N ASP A 7 -1.30 -6.46 19.74
CA ASP A 7 -0.41 -7.50 19.17
C ASP A 7 -0.84 -8.02 17.77
N ARG A 8 -1.55 -7.24 16.95
CA ARG A 8 -1.88 -7.66 15.57
C ARG A 8 -1.36 -6.69 14.51
N ILE A 9 -0.62 -7.23 13.54
CA ILE A 9 -0.25 -6.52 12.31
C ILE A 9 -1.53 -6.08 11.61
N ASN A 10 -1.68 -4.77 11.40
CA ASN A 10 -2.81 -4.22 10.67
C ASN A 10 -2.47 -4.18 9.19
N VAL A 11 -3.32 -4.75 8.34
CA VAL A 11 -3.10 -4.76 6.89
C VAL A 11 -4.19 -3.94 6.21
N ASP A 12 -3.81 -2.81 5.64
CA ASP A 12 -4.72 -1.93 4.90
C ASP A 12 -4.70 -2.25 3.40
N LEU A 13 -5.84 -2.01 2.73
CA LEU A 13 -5.99 -2.18 1.29
C LEU A 13 -5.88 -0.82 0.57
N VAL A 14 -4.82 -0.67 -0.21
CA VAL A 14 -4.57 0.45 -1.11
C VAL A 14 -5.29 0.20 -2.43
N ILE A 15 -6.20 1.11 -2.80
CA ILE A 15 -6.92 1.06 -4.08
C ILE A 15 -6.47 2.28 -4.91
N PRO A 16 -5.62 2.10 -5.93
CA PRO A 16 -5.19 3.17 -6.83
C PRO A 16 -6.34 3.68 -7.70
N THR A 17 -6.36 4.98 -7.98
CA THR A 17 -7.23 5.55 -9.02
C THR A 17 -6.71 5.20 -10.42
N LYS A 18 -7.54 5.34 -11.46
CA LYS A 18 -7.17 4.98 -12.85
C LYS A 18 -5.99 5.78 -13.41
N GLU A 19 -5.73 6.96 -12.86
CA GLU A 19 -4.70 7.89 -13.34
C GLU A 19 -3.40 7.78 -12.52
N GLN A 20 -3.42 7.02 -11.42
CA GLN A 20 -2.30 6.92 -10.49
C GLN A 20 -1.50 5.63 -10.74
N THR A 21 -0.17 5.74 -10.70
CA THR A 21 0.71 4.57 -10.75
C THR A 21 0.65 3.78 -9.43
N LEU A 22 1.01 2.50 -9.45
CA LEU A 22 0.98 1.68 -8.23
C LEU A 22 1.96 2.21 -7.17
N LEU A 23 3.12 2.70 -7.62
CA LEU A 23 4.16 3.26 -6.74
C LEU A 23 3.73 4.56 -6.07
N GLU A 24 3.01 5.44 -6.78
CA GLU A 24 2.46 6.68 -6.21
C GLU A 24 1.38 6.37 -5.18
N ALA A 25 0.49 5.43 -5.49
CA ALA A 25 -0.55 4.98 -4.56
C ALA A 25 0.07 4.41 -3.28
N TYR A 26 1.09 3.55 -3.43
CA TYR A 26 1.85 3.00 -2.31
C TYR A 26 2.48 4.09 -1.44
N LYS A 27 3.22 5.04 -2.04
CA LYS A 27 3.89 6.12 -1.29
C LYS A 27 2.90 6.98 -0.51
N GLN A 28 1.80 7.38 -1.16
CA GLN A 28 0.78 8.19 -0.52
C GLN A 28 0.15 7.48 0.68
N TRP A 29 -0.12 6.17 0.56
CA TRP A 29 -0.66 5.39 1.68
C TRP A 29 0.35 5.18 2.79
N ARG A 30 1.63 4.97 2.45
CA ARG A 30 2.72 4.89 3.42
C ARG A 30 2.83 6.18 4.23
N GLU A 31 2.86 7.35 3.59
CA GLU A 31 2.92 8.65 4.27
C GLU A 31 1.72 8.87 5.22
N ARG A 32 0.53 8.42 4.81
CA ARG A 32 -0.68 8.50 5.64
C ARG A 32 -0.65 7.54 6.82
N ALA A 33 -0.07 6.34 6.64
CA ALA A 33 0.03 5.32 7.66
C ALA A 33 1.13 5.64 8.68
N ASP A 34 2.33 6.02 8.22
CA ASP A 34 3.51 6.28 9.05
C ASP A 34 3.26 7.34 10.13
N SER A 35 2.37 8.31 9.86
CA SER A 35 2.02 9.36 10.83
C SER A 35 0.94 8.95 11.85
N LYS A 36 0.29 7.80 11.69
CA LYS A 36 -0.91 7.40 12.46
C LYS A 36 -0.84 6.03 13.10
N VAL A 37 0.00 5.13 12.61
CA VAL A 37 0.14 3.78 13.13
C VAL A 37 0.96 3.78 14.41
N CYS A 38 0.50 3.03 15.41
CA CYS A 38 1.24 2.77 16.65
C CYS A 38 1.79 1.33 16.73
N CYS A 39 1.53 0.53 15.70
CA CYS A 39 1.88 -0.88 15.59
C CYS A 39 2.37 -1.19 14.18
N ASP A 40 3.01 -2.35 13.99
CA ASP A 40 3.41 -2.83 12.67
C ASP A 40 2.21 -2.94 11.72
N TYR A 41 2.44 -2.59 10.46
CA TYR A 41 1.40 -2.61 9.44
C TYR A 41 1.90 -3.17 8.10
N GLY A 42 0.97 -3.71 7.32
CA GLY A 42 1.16 -4.13 5.94
C GLY A 42 0.25 -3.38 5.00
N LEU A 43 0.59 -3.34 3.71
CA LEU A 43 -0.24 -2.76 2.66
C LEU A 43 -0.46 -3.78 1.55
N HIS A 44 -1.73 -4.11 1.28
CA HIS A 44 -2.11 -4.79 0.05
C HIS A 44 -2.47 -3.75 -1.01
N ILE A 45 -2.04 -3.94 -2.25
CA ILE A 45 -2.36 -3.02 -3.34
C ILE A 45 -3.30 -3.73 -4.32
N ALA A 46 -4.49 -3.16 -4.51
CA ALA A 46 -5.45 -3.64 -5.48
C ALA A 46 -5.01 -3.24 -6.89
N ILE A 47 -4.96 -4.23 -7.79
CA ILE A 47 -4.71 -4.00 -9.21
C ILE A 47 -6.05 -3.70 -9.87
N THR A 48 -6.33 -2.41 -10.10
CA THR A 48 -7.61 -1.95 -10.67
C THR A 48 -7.62 -1.96 -12.20
N HIS A 49 -6.44 -2.07 -12.82
CA HIS A 49 -6.24 -2.15 -14.27
C HIS A 49 -4.88 -2.81 -14.56
N TRP A 50 -4.68 -3.30 -15.79
CA TRP A 50 -3.46 -4.00 -16.19
C TRP A 50 -2.81 -3.37 -17.43
N ASN A 51 -1.50 -3.12 -17.35
CA ASN A 51 -0.65 -2.71 -18.47
C ASN A 51 0.82 -3.11 -18.19
N GLU A 52 1.73 -2.91 -19.15
CA GLU A 52 3.15 -3.25 -18.99
C GLU A 52 3.83 -2.44 -17.87
N GLN A 53 3.38 -1.21 -17.61
CA GLN A 53 3.91 -0.39 -16.52
C GLN A 53 3.53 -0.96 -15.15
N VAL A 54 2.28 -1.40 -14.98
CA VAL A 54 1.77 -2.06 -13.77
C VAL A 54 2.60 -3.31 -13.46
N ALA A 55 2.97 -4.11 -14.47
CA ALA A 55 3.82 -5.28 -14.28
C ALA A 55 5.22 -4.91 -13.75
N LYS A 56 5.84 -3.84 -14.29
CA LYS A 56 7.14 -3.33 -13.80
C LYS A 56 7.02 -2.78 -12.37
N ASP A 57 5.98 -2.02 -12.10
CA ASP A 57 5.74 -1.46 -10.77
C ASP A 57 5.53 -2.56 -9.72
N MET A 58 4.83 -3.64 -10.08
CA MET A 58 4.66 -4.81 -9.21
C MET A 58 5.99 -5.51 -8.90
N GLU A 59 6.88 -5.64 -9.88
CA GLU A 59 8.20 -6.22 -9.67
C GLU A 59 9.01 -5.40 -8.65
N ILE A 60 8.99 -4.07 -8.79
CA ILE A 60 9.64 -3.16 -7.85
C ILE A 60 9.02 -3.28 -6.46
N LEU A 61 7.68 -3.29 -6.37
CA LEU A 61 6.95 -3.39 -5.10
C LEU A 61 7.19 -4.71 -4.36
N THR A 62 7.51 -5.80 -5.06
CA THR A 62 7.72 -7.11 -4.44
C THR A 62 9.19 -7.42 -4.14
N LYS A 63 10.14 -6.81 -4.85
CA LYS A 63 11.57 -7.09 -4.69
C LYS A 63 12.34 -6.02 -3.92
N GLU A 64 11.92 -4.76 -3.97
CA GLU A 64 12.72 -3.63 -3.48
C GLU A 64 12.12 -2.90 -2.27
N LYS A 65 10.89 -3.24 -1.85
CA LYS A 65 10.16 -2.55 -0.79
C LYS A 65 9.61 -3.51 0.25
#